data_AF-A0A2G1VTF4-F1
#
_entry.id   AF-A0A2G1VTF4-F1
#
_cell.length_a   1.000
_cell.length_b   1.000
_cell.length_c   1.000
_cell.angle_alpha   90.00
_cell.angle_beta   90.00
_cell.angle_gamma   90.00
#
_symmetry.space_group_name_H-M   'P 1'
#
loop_
_entity.id
_entity.type
_entity.pdbx_description
1 polymer ?
#
loop_
_entity_poly.entity_id
_entity_poly.type
_entity_poly.pdbx_seq_one_letter_code
_entity_poly.pdbx_strand_id
1 'polypeptide(L)'
;MVIFIIWLDKVSLYNGKSTRLLTYIISEYRKLKKDQDDEYHFKIINKLAIFAIRTQDKGLEETLVDFYTEEFNNYRANFIRPREAERPDGFENFKVEFNHEFHYGIREIIREVAKGRNEDLQSLEYFVVSGVWLMGQGIFETPISNETYKELWRNVVLISNNAKFVGNYWGTAHQYYSFGLQRVYGTNYNFETRQYENQSLIDKRDSERKRFFEFHLALGGLLIYQKNYEAIKTLFTYTQHQPPKYVLLPNNMTEIFTWFSSFKDEFGRGYYPIDLSYPFPGLDNLGNRRRVTFYICQYLVLLFLRQFKLPEHYTYDNFTGQPTLPQTEVLELLRWQESIHYFRFCLKKVLKDKNLLKTI
;
A
#
# COMPACT_ATOMS: atom_id res chain seq x y z
N MET A 1 6.81 -10.59 -29.90
CA MET A 1 7.29 -9.62 -28.88
C MET A 1 8.44 -8.75 -29.42
N VAL A 2 9.52 -9.36 -29.90
CA VAL A 2 10.68 -8.66 -30.51
C VAL A 2 10.30 -7.87 -31.78
N ILE A 3 9.40 -8.41 -32.60
CA ILE A 3 9.00 -7.80 -33.89
C ILE A 3 8.29 -6.44 -33.71
N PHE A 4 7.41 -6.29 -32.69
CA PHE A 4 6.71 -5.03 -32.44
C PHE A 4 7.65 -3.93 -31.96
N ILE A 5 8.60 -4.26 -31.07
CA ILE A 5 9.60 -3.31 -30.57
C ILE A 5 10.54 -2.90 -31.71
N ILE A 6 11.03 -3.85 -32.52
CA ILE A 6 11.84 -3.55 -33.71
C ILE A 6 11.09 -2.68 -34.72
N TRP A 7 9.80 -2.93 -34.91
CA TRP A 7 8.97 -2.09 -35.78
C TRP A 7 8.79 -0.69 -35.20
N LEU A 8 8.56 -0.56 -33.90
CA LEU A 8 8.39 0.72 -33.22
C LEU A 8 9.69 1.54 -33.20
N ASP A 9 10.85 0.89 -33.01
CA ASP A 9 12.18 1.49 -33.15
C ASP A 9 12.38 2.02 -34.57
N LYS A 10 12.05 1.22 -35.59
CA LYS A 10 12.12 1.65 -36.99
C LYS A 10 11.17 2.82 -37.26
N VAL A 11 9.93 2.77 -36.81
CA VAL A 11 8.97 3.86 -37.03
C VAL A 11 9.37 5.13 -36.28
N SER A 12 9.90 5.02 -35.06
CA SER A 12 10.44 6.15 -34.28
C SER A 12 11.60 6.82 -35.00
N LEU A 13 12.54 6.03 -35.53
CA LEU A 13 13.66 6.49 -36.36
C LEU A 13 13.22 7.27 -37.62
N TYR A 14 12.06 6.94 -38.20
CA TYR A 14 11.56 7.57 -39.43
C TYR A 14 10.52 8.70 -39.23
N ASN A 15 9.75 8.70 -38.13
CA ASN A 15 8.65 9.67 -37.93
C ASN A 15 8.93 10.77 -36.89
N GLY A 16 9.98 10.63 -36.08
CA GLY A 16 10.43 11.67 -35.13
C GLY A 16 9.39 12.11 -34.08
N LYS A 17 8.26 11.41 -33.92
CA LYS A 17 7.19 11.79 -32.97
C LYS A 17 6.48 10.56 -32.40
N SER A 18 7.16 9.77 -31.57
CA SER A 18 6.57 8.73 -30.70
C SER A 18 5.28 9.22 -30.03
N THR A 19 5.26 10.50 -29.61
CA THR A 19 4.11 11.19 -29.01
C THR A 19 2.91 11.24 -29.95
N ARG A 20 3.07 11.48 -31.26
CA ARG A 20 1.93 11.49 -32.20
C ARG A 20 1.27 10.12 -32.29
N LEU A 21 2.06 9.05 -32.31
CA LEU A 21 1.53 7.69 -32.30
C LEU A 21 0.77 7.42 -30.99
N LEU A 22 1.37 7.78 -29.85
CA LEU A 22 0.72 7.64 -28.54
C LEU A 22 -0.60 8.42 -28.49
N THR A 23 -0.61 9.69 -28.88
CA THR A 23 -1.82 10.53 -28.91
C THR A 23 -2.89 9.93 -29.83
N TYR A 24 -2.51 9.42 -31.00
CA TYR A 24 -3.44 8.75 -31.90
C TYR A 24 -4.07 7.51 -31.25
N ILE A 25 -3.25 6.64 -30.67
CA ILE A 25 -3.72 5.41 -30.01
C ILE A 25 -4.63 5.74 -28.82
N ILE A 26 -4.29 6.74 -28.00
CA ILE A 26 -5.16 7.23 -26.92
C ILE A 26 -6.49 7.75 -27.49
N SER A 27 -6.46 8.47 -28.60
CA SER A 27 -7.69 8.99 -29.22
C SER A 27 -8.59 7.89 -29.76
N GLU A 28 -8.02 6.82 -30.32
CA GLU A 28 -8.79 5.65 -30.77
C GLU A 28 -9.36 4.87 -29.58
N TYR A 29 -8.55 4.62 -28.55
CA TYR A 29 -9.00 4.02 -27.29
C TYR A 29 -10.22 4.76 -26.71
N ARG A 30 -10.18 6.10 -26.66
CA ARG A 30 -11.27 6.94 -26.13
C ARG A 30 -12.55 6.93 -26.98
N LYS A 31 -12.49 6.52 -28.25
CA LYS A 31 -13.68 6.44 -29.14
C LYS A 31 -14.48 5.17 -28.92
N LEU A 32 -13.88 4.15 -28.31
CA LEU A 32 -14.54 2.88 -28.07
C LEU A 32 -15.58 3.01 -26.97
N LYS A 33 -16.69 2.26 -27.11
CA LYS A 33 -17.74 2.28 -26.08
C LYS A 33 -17.26 1.52 -24.84
N LYS A 34 -17.76 1.89 -23.65
CA LYS A 34 -17.37 1.28 -22.35
C LYS A 34 -17.57 -0.25 -22.28
N ASP A 35 -18.42 -0.80 -23.13
CA ASP A 35 -18.76 -2.21 -23.29
C ASP A 35 -17.89 -2.95 -24.33
N GLN A 36 -17.02 -2.25 -25.03
CA GLN A 36 -16.01 -2.83 -25.91
C GLN A 36 -14.70 -2.97 -25.14
N ASP A 37 -14.34 -4.22 -24.83
CA ASP A 37 -13.10 -4.53 -24.15
C ASP A 37 -11.93 -4.22 -25.08
N ASP A 38 -11.30 -3.07 -24.88
CA ASP A 38 -10.14 -2.65 -25.68
C ASP A 38 -8.83 -2.93 -24.95
N GLU A 39 -8.66 -4.19 -24.58
CA GLU A 39 -7.39 -4.71 -24.10
C GLU A 39 -6.25 -4.37 -25.06
N TYR A 40 -6.53 -4.20 -26.37
CA TYR A 40 -5.49 -3.98 -27.37
C TYR A 40 -4.88 -2.58 -27.30
N HIS A 41 -5.63 -1.49 -27.37
CA HIS A 41 -5.00 -0.16 -27.33
C HIS A 41 -4.42 0.12 -25.95
N PHE A 42 -5.10 -0.27 -24.86
CA PHE A 42 -4.55 -0.14 -23.50
C PHE A 42 -3.20 -0.87 -23.37
N LYS A 43 -3.11 -2.10 -23.88
CA LYS A 43 -1.87 -2.88 -23.90
C LYS A 43 -0.79 -2.27 -24.79
N ILE A 44 -1.15 -1.61 -25.89
CA ILE A 44 -0.19 -0.86 -26.70
C ILE A 44 0.33 0.36 -25.93
N ILE A 45 -0.53 1.09 -25.23
CA ILE A 45 -0.13 2.23 -24.39
C ILE A 45 0.81 1.75 -23.26
N ASN A 46 0.49 0.64 -22.60
CA ASN A 46 1.38 -0.01 -21.63
C ASN A 46 2.76 -0.34 -22.23
N LYS A 47 2.80 -0.85 -23.46
CA LYS A 47 4.07 -1.12 -24.17
C LYS A 47 4.83 0.15 -24.51
N LEU A 48 4.13 1.23 -24.87
CA LEU A 48 4.74 2.54 -25.12
C LEU A 48 5.34 3.14 -23.84
N ALA A 49 4.70 2.93 -22.68
CA ALA A 49 5.27 3.33 -21.39
C ALA A 49 6.57 2.57 -21.07
N ILE A 50 6.58 1.24 -21.26
CA ILE A 50 7.79 0.42 -21.08
C ILE A 50 8.87 0.82 -22.08
N PHE A 51 8.49 1.11 -23.33
CA PHE A 51 9.41 1.62 -24.35
C PHE A 51 10.04 2.94 -23.92
N ALA A 52 9.22 3.91 -23.49
CA ALA A 52 9.69 5.21 -23.01
C ALA A 52 10.75 5.04 -21.92
N ILE A 53 10.49 4.17 -20.93
CA ILE A 53 11.46 3.86 -19.86
C ILE A 53 12.75 3.27 -20.42
N ARG A 54 12.67 2.30 -21.35
CA ARG A 54 13.88 1.67 -21.89
C ARG A 54 14.74 2.62 -22.73
N THR A 55 14.12 3.55 -23.43
CA THR A 55 14.79 4.48 -24.34
C THR A 55 15.03 5.86 -23.75
N GLN A 56 14.53 6.12 -22.54
CA GLN A 56 14.51 7.44 -21.91
C GLN A 56 13.80 8.50 -22.77
N ASP A 57 12.73 8.11 -23.48
CA ASP A 57 11.96 9.02 -24.34
C ASP A 57 11.07 9.96 -23.50
N LYS A 58 11.67 11.05 -23.01
CA LYS A 58 10.98 12.09 -22.25
C LYS A 58 9.79 12.72 -22.99
N GLY A 59 9.80 12.69 -24.33
CA GLY A 59 8.71 13.23 -25.15
C GLY A 59 7.39 12.47 -24.98
N LEU A 60 7.42 11.28 -24.37
CA LEU A 60 6.24 10.48 -24.05
C LEU A 60 5.74 10.69 -22.62
N GLU A 61 6.55 11.24 -21.72
CA GLU A 61 6.28 11.22 -20.27
C GLU A 61 4.96 11.86 -19.90
N GLU A 62 4.76 13.12 -20.28
CA GLU A 62 3.59 13.92 -19.94
C GLU A 62 2.31 13.24 -20.43
N THR A 63 2.29 12.83 -21.70
CA THR A 63 1.13 12.16 -22.31
C THR A 63 0.80 10.83 -21.63
N LEU A 64 1.81 10.07 -21.18
CA LEU A 64 1.60 8.83 -20.44
C LEU A 64 1.06 9.11 -19.03
N VAL A 65 1.64 10.06 -18.31
CA VAL A 65 1.21 10.44 -16.97
C VAL A 65 -0.23 10.94 -16.99
N ASP A 66 -0.59 11.79 -17.96
CA ASP A 66 -1.95 12.29 -18.15
C ASP A 66 -2.91 11.14 -18.43
N PHE A 67 -2.57 10.24 -19.36
CA PHE A 67 -3.39 9.08 -19.69
C PHE A 67 -3.70 8.23 -18.46
N TYR A 68 -2.70 7.78 -17.70
CA TYR A 68 -2.95 6.92 -16.53
C TYR A 68 -3.68 7.66 -15.41
N THR A 69 -3.43 8.96 -15.25
CA THR A 69 -4.12 9.79 -14.25
C THR A 69 -5.60 9.97 -14.61
N GLU A 70 -5.90 10.22 -15.88
CA GLU A 70 -7.27 10.27 -16.38
C GLU A 70 -7.98 8.93 -16.24
N GLU A 71 -7.33 7.82 -16.60
CA GLU A 71 -7.91 6.48 -16.45
C GLU A 71 -8.21 6.18 -14.99
N PHE A 72 -7.27 6.44 -14.09
CA PHE A 72 -7.48 6.35 -12.65
C PHE A 72 -8.70 7.18 -12.20
N ASN A 73 -8.80 8.43 -12.66
CA ASN A 73 -9.92 9.31 -12.34
C ASN A 73 -11.24 8.80 -12.94
N ASN A 74 -11.23 8.20 -14.13
CA ASN A 74 -12.40 7.62 -14.78
C ASN A 74 -12.94 6.42 -14.00
N TYR A 75 -12.06 5.52 -13.53
CA TYR A 75 -12.43 4.43 -12.62
C TYR A 75 -13.07 4.96 -11.34
N ARG A 76 -12.56 6.07 -10.80
CA ARG A 76 -13.09 6.73 -9.58
C ARG A 76 -14.32 7.58 -9.81
N ALA A 77 -14.53 8.17 -10.97
CA ALA A 77 -15.71 8.99 -11.27
C ALA A 77 -16.99 8.15 -11.19
N ASN A 78 -16.91 6.86 -11.57
CA ASN A 78 -18.00 5.91 -11.38
C ASN A 78 -18.29 5.64 -9.89
N PHE A 79 -17.37 5.94 -8.97
CA PHE A 79 -17.52 5.79 -7.51
C PHE A 79 -18.04 7.06 -6.82
N ILE A 80 -17.56 8.25 -7.21
CA ILE A 80 -17.85 9.53 -6.51
C ILE A 80 -19.25 10.08 -6.86
N ARG A 81 -19.88 9.62 -7.95
CA ARG A 81 -21.20 10.10 -8.40
C ARG A 81 -22.27 9.01 -8.44
N PRO A 82 -22.85 8.67 -7.29
CA PRO A 82 -24.30 8.55 -7.25
C PRO A 82 -24.82 9.71 -6.44
N ARG A 83 -25.84 10.42 -6.94
CA ARG A 83 -26.69 11.21 -6.05
C ARG A 83 -27.17 10.26 -4.95
N GLU A 84 -27.40 10.75 -3.74
CA GLU A 84 -27.82 9.88 -2.63
C GLU A 84 -29.06 9.03 -2.99
N ALA A 85 -29.95 9.58 -3.83
CA ALA A 85 -31.12 8.92 -4.41
C ALA A 85 -30.83 7.92 -5.57
N GLU A 86 -29.59 7.84 -6.06
CA GLU A 86 -29.13 6.99 -7.17
C GLU A 86 -28.10 5.94 -6.70
N ARG A 87 -27.81 5.88 -5.39
CA ARG A 87 -26.95 4.82 -4.83
C ARG A 87 -27.67 3.48 -5.00
N PRO A 88 -27.10 2.50 -5.73
CA PRO A 88 -27.68 1.17 -5.78
C PRO A 88 -27.66 0.53 -4.38
N ASP A 89 -28.58 -0.39 -4.12
CA ASP A 89 -28.54 -1.23 -2.92
C ASP A 89 -27.17 -1.91 -2.80
N GLY A 90 -26.53 -1.80 -1.63
CA GLY A 90 -25.18 -2.31 -1.42
C GLY A 90 -24.07 -1.37 -1.89
N PHE A 91 -24.34 -0.09 -2.18
CA PHE A 91 -23.30 0.92 -2.47
C PHE A 91 -22.26 1.02 -1.35
N GLU A 92 -22.64 0.78 -0.10
CA GLU A 92 -21.70 0.66 1.01
C GLU A 92 -20.69 -0.49 0.84
N ASN A 93 -20.89 -1.43 -0.08
CA ASN A 93 -19.93 -2.49 -0.41
C ASN A 93 -19.15 -2.23 -1.70
N PHE A 94 -19.48 -1.15 -2.42
CA PHE A 94 -18.83 -0.79 -3.67
C PHE A 94 -17.35 -0.44 -3.43
N LYS A 95 -16.48 -0.91 -4.31
CA LYS A 95 -15.02 -0.71 -4.27
C LYS A 95 -14.56 -0.39 -5.69
N VAL A 96 -13.54 0.45 -5.83
CA VAL A 96 -13.00 0.75 -7.16
C VAL A 96 -12.25 -0.48 -7.67
N GLU A 97 -12.77 -1.06 -8.75
CA GLU A 97 -12.15 -2.16 -9.47
C GLU A 97 -11.57 -1.62 -10.78
N PHE A 98 -10.24 -1.67 -10.88
CA PHE A 98 -9.52 -1.38 -12.12
C PHE A 98 -9.53 -2.62 -13.00
N ASN A 99 -9.56 -2.42 -14.33
CA ASN A 99 -9.47 -3.54 -15.25
C ASN A 99 -8.09 -4.25 -15.13
N HIS A 100 -8.02 -5.47 -15.70
CA HIS A 100 -6.80 -6.27 -15.67
C HIS A 100 -5.61 -5.54 -16.30
N GLU A 101 -5.80 -4.91 -17.46
CA GLU A 101 -4.70 -4.26 -18.20
C GLU A 101 -4.12 -3.03 -17.48
N PHE A 102 -4.91 -2.32 -16.67
CA PHE A 102 -4.44 -1.21 -15.84
C PHE A 102 -3.54 -1.73 -14.71
N HIS A 103 -3.99 -2.73 -13.96
CA HIS A 103 -3.18 -3.37 -12.90
C HIS A 103 -1.91 -4.02 -13.48
N TYR A 104 -2.05 -4.81 -14.53
CA TYR A 104 -0.95 -5.48 -15.20
C TYR A 104 0.06 -4.47 -15.76
N GLY A 105 -0.43 -3.45 -16.46
CA GLY A 105 0.37 -2.38 -17.05
C GLY A 105 1.24 -1.66 -16.03
N ILE A 106 0.62 -1.15 -14.95
CA ILE A 106 1.35 -0.47 -13.87
C ILE A 106 2.45 -1.37 -13.30
N ARG A 107 2.14 -2.63 -13.02
CA ARG A 107 3.12 -3.57 -12.45
C ARG A 107 4.30 -3.80 -13.39
N GLU A 108 4.07 -3.98 -14.68
CA GLU A 108 5.16 -4.16 -15.65
C GLU A 108 6.01 -2.89 -15.83
N ILE A 109 5.38 -1.72 -15.76
CA ILE A 109 6.10 -0.44 -15.73
C ILE A 109 6.98 -0.35 -14.48
N ILE A 110 6.46 -0.71 -13.28
CA ILE A 110 7.27 -0.79 -12.04
C ILE A 110 8.46 -1.73 -12.23
N ARG A 111 8.27 -2.92 -12.82
CA ARG A 111 9.37 -3.86 -13.05
C ARG A 111 10.47 -3.26 -13.91
N GLU A 112 10.11 -2.46 -14.91
CA GLU A 112 11.09 -1.78 -15.75
C GLU A 112 11.77 -0.63 -15.00
N VAL A 113 11.00 0.20 -14.30
CA VAL A 113 11.50 1.30 -13.44
C VAL A 113 12.47 0.79 -12.39
N ALA A 114 12.18 -0.35 -11.77
CA ALA A 114 13.02 -0.97 -10.74
C ALA A 114 14.41 -1.39 -11.24
N LYS A 115 14.65 -1.42 -12.56
CA LYS A 115 15.98 -1.69 -13.14
C LYS A 115 16.91 -0.46 -13.11
N GLY A 116 16.40 0.72 -12.73
CA GLY A 116 17.22 1.86 -12.33
C GLY A 116 17.72 2.76 -13.47
N ARG A 117 17.00 2.87 -14.58
CA ARG A 117 17.32 3.78 -15.69
C ARG A 117 16.11 4.66 -16.01
N ASN A 118 15.82 5.67 -15.18
CA ASN A 118 14.62 6.51 -15.34
C ASN A 118 14.87 8.00 -15.07
N GLU A 119 16.12 8.46 -15.20
CA GLU A 119 16.52 9.83 -14.86
C GLU A 119 15.76 10.89 -15.65
N ASP A 120 15.39 10.57 -16.90
CA ASP A 120 14.63 11.44 -17.80
C ASP A 120 13.10 11.32 -17.63
N LEU A 121 12.63 10.33 -16.85
CA LEU A 121 11.22 9.96 -16.68
C LEU A 121 10.82 9.94 -15.20
N GLN A 122 11.24 10.96 -14.44
CA GLN A 122 11.07 11.03 -12.99
C GLN A 122 9.61 11.15 -12.54
N SER A 123 8.77 11.82 -13.34
CA SER A 123 7.34 11.95 -13.05
C SER A 123 6.67 10.61 -13.20
N LEU A 124 6.88 9.93 -14.34
CA LEU A 124 6.35 8.59 -14.57
C LEU A 124 6.85 7.60 -13.51
N GLU A 125 8.15 7.63 -13.18
CA GLU A 125 8.74 6.87 -12.07
C GLU A 125 7.96 7.12 -10.78
N TYR A 126 7.82 8.39 -10.38
CA TYR A 126 7.17 8.77 -9.14
C TYR A 126 5.73 8.24 -9.07
N PHE A 127 4.89 8.50 -10.07
CA PHE A 127 3.48 8.09 -10.05
C PHE A 127 3.31 6.59 -9.93
N VAL A 128 4.15 5.85 -10.63
CA VAL A 128 4.09 4.39 -10.72
C VAL A 128 4.59 3.74 -9.43
N VAL A 129 5.71 4.19 -8.86
CA VAL A 129 6.26 3.60 -7.63
C VAL A 129 5.54 4.07 -6.35
N SER A 130 4.92 5.25 -6.38
CA SER A 130 4.24 5.82 -5.22
C SER A 130 2.86 5.20 -4.96
N GLY A 131 2.31 4.43 -5.91
CA GLY A 131 0.99 3.83 -5.80
C GLY A 131 -0.17 4.82 -5.91
N VAL A 132 0.09 6.04 -6.37
CA VAL A 132 -0.91 7.11 -6.55
C VAL A 132 -2.05 6.66 -7.47
N TRP A 133 -1.75 5.94 -8.54
CA TRP A 133 -2.76 5.43 -9.48
C TRP A 133 -3.55 4.21 -8.96
N LEU A 134 -3.37 3.82 -7.70
CA LEU A 134 -4.14 2.73 -7.08
C LEU A 134 -4.82 3.18 -5.78
N MET A 135 -4.16 4.04 -5.00
CA MET A 135 -4.70 4.60 -3.74
C MET A 135 -5.36 5.97 -3.94
N GLY A 136 -4.82 6.79 -4.83
CA GLY A 136 -5.19 8.19 -5.05
C GLY A 136 -4.39 9.21 -4.27
N GLN A 137 -4.58 10.47 -4.64
CA GLN A 137 -4.12 11.65 -3.90
C GLN A 137 -5.34 12.44 -3.39
N GLY A 138 -5.23 13.01 -2.18
CA GLY A 138 -6.20 13.96 -1.64
C GLY A 138 -7.31 13.38 -0.74
N ILE A 139 -8.40 14.14 -0.62
CA ILE A 139 -9.45 14.01 0.43
C ILE A 139 -10.58 13.05 0.03
N PHE A 140 -10.64 12.63 -1.23
CA PHE A 140 -11.73 11.76 -1.68
C PHE A 140 -11.58 10.36 -1.10
N GLU A 141 -12.55 9.97 -0.26
CA GLU A 141 -12.64 8.61 0.28
C GLU A 141 -12.80 7.62 -0.86
N THR A 142 -11.89 6.65 -0.97
CA THR A 142 -11.99 5.61 -1.99
C THR A 142 -11.52 4.30 -1.41
N PRO A 143 -12.47 3.39 -1.10
CA PRO A 143 -12.16 2.03 -0.69
C PRO A 143 -11.34 1.30 -1.74
N ILE A 144 -10.27 0.64 -1.31
CA ILE A 144 -9.44 -0.22 -2.16
C ILE A 144 -10.07 -1.60 -2.25
N SER A 145 -10.24 -2.12 -3.48
CA SER A 145 -10.75 -3.47 -3.71
C SER A 145 -9.79 -4.56 -3.21
N ASN A 146 -10.31 -5.78 -3.01
CA ASN A 146 -9.45 -6.90 -2.61
C ASN A 146 -8.36 -7.17 -3.66
N GLU A 147 -8.69 -7.03 -4.94
CA GLU A 147 -7.75 -7.25 -6.03
C GLU A 147 -6.69 -6.16 -6.08
N THR A 148 -7.10 -4.90 -5.94
CA THR A 148 -6.18 -3.76 -5.89
C THR A 148 -5.21 -3.85 -4.70
N TYR A 149 -5.63 -4.40 -3.54
CA TYR A 149 -4.71 -4.69 -2.44
C TYR A 149 -3.64 -5.73 -2.81
N LYS A 150 -4.00 -6.80 -3.53
CA LYS A 150 -3.03 -7.81 -3.98
C LYS A 150 -2.03 -7.20 -4.96
N GLU A 151 -2.52 -6.36 -5.87
CA GLU A 151 -1.68 -5.67 -6.86
C GLU A 151 -0.77 -4.63 -6.19
N LEU A 152 -1.28 -3.86 -5.23
CA LEU A 152 -0.47 -2.98 -4.39
C LEU A 152 0.64 -3.75 -3.66
N TRP A 153 0.34 -4.93 -3.08
CA TRP A 153 1.37 -5.74 -2.44
C TRP A 153 2.45 -6.18 -3.44
N ARG A 154 2.05 -6.68 -4.62
CA ARG A 154 2.99 -7.07 -5.70
C ARG A 154 3.89 -5.90 -6.09
N ASN A 155 3.32 -4.71 -6.22
CA ASN A 155 4.03 -3.49 -6.56
C ASN A 155 5.01 -3.07 -5.47
N VAL A 156 4.59 -3.10 -4.20
CA VAL A 156 5.44 -2.80 -3.05
C VAL A 156 6.61 -3.78 -2.95
N VAL A 157 6.39 -5.07 -3.19
CA VAL A 157 7.47 -6.08 -3.23
C VAL A 157 8.51 -5.73 -4.29
N LEU A 158 8.09 -5.27 -5.48
CA LEU A 158 9.03 -4.90 -6.55
C LEU A 158 9.92 -3.70 -6.19
N ILE A 159 9.38 -2.72 -5.45
CA ILE A 159 10.11 -1.50 -5.10
C ILE A 159 10.85 -1.60 -3.75
N SER A 160 10.55 -2.62 -2.94
CA SER A 160 10.99 -2.74 -1.54
C SER A 160 12.51 -2.73 -1.33
N ASN A 161 13.31 -3.08 -2.33
CA ASN A 161 14.78 -3.01 -2.27
C ASN A 161 15.35 -1.60 -2.47
N ASN A 162 14.53 -0.63 -2.90
CA ASN A 162 14.95 0.74 -3.16
C ASN A 162 14.31 1.70 -2.14
N ALA A 163 15.13 2.24 -1.22
CA ALA A 163 14.66 3.11 -0.15
C ALA A 163 13.98 4.40 -0.66
N LYS A 164 14.39 4.96 -1.80
CA LYS A 164 13.73 6.12 -2.43
C LYS A 164 12.31 5.77 -2.83
N PHE A 165 12.13 4.63 -3.50
CA PHE A 165 10.80 4.21 -3.97
C PHE A 165 9.89 3.84 -2.81
N VAL A 166 10.42 3.16 -1.79
CA VAL A 166 9.67 2.90 -0.55
C VAL A 166 9.25 4.22 0.11
N GLY A 167 10.12 5.23 0.14
CA GLY A 167 9.79 6.56 0.66
C GLY A 167 8.66 7.24 -0.12
N ASN A 168 8.71 7.21 -1.45
CA ASN A 168 7.64 7.75 -2.30
C ASN A 168 6.30 7.05 -2.06
N TYR A 169 6.30 5.71 -1.98
CA TYR A 169 5.12 4.93 -1.63
C TYR A 169 4.58 5.29 -0.25
N TRP A 170 5.46 5.33 0.76
CA TRP A 170 5.09 5.61 2.14
C TRP A 170 4.45 7.00 2.28
N GLY A 171 4.92 7.97 1.50
CA GLY A 171 4.33 9.30 1.49
C GLY A 171 2.90 9.34 0.98
N THR A 172 2.62 8.66 -0.12
CA THR A 172 1.24 8.50 -0.64
C THR A 172 0.37 7.71 0.33
N ALA A 173 0.89 6.61 0.88
CA ALA A 173 0.15 5.80 1.85
C ALA A 173 -0.20 6.60 3.12
N HIS A 174 0.72 7.44 3.60
CA HIS A 174 0.48 8.32 4.74
C HIS A 174 -0.66 9.31 4.44
N GLN A 175 -0.66 9.93 3.26
CA GLN A 175 -1.74 10.83 2.84
C GLN A 175 -3.07 10.09 2.70
N TYR A 176 -3.07 8.93 2.05
CA TYR A 176 -4.27 8.11 1.88
C TYR A 176 -4.85 7.69 3.23
N TYR A 177 -4.04 7.24 4.19
CA TYR A 177 -4.52 6.86 5.52
C TYR A 177 -5.05 8.04 6.34
N SER A 178 -4.45 9.22 6.16
CA SER A 178 -4.85 10.45 6.86
C SER A 178 -6.15 11.03 6.34
N PHE A 179 -6.31 11.06 5.01
CA PHE A 179 -7.39 11.77 4.33
C PHE A 179 -8.37 10.82 3.63
N GLY A 180 -7.86 9.92 2.77
CA GLY A 180 -8.70 8.95 2.03
C GLY A 180 -9.37 7.89 2.90
N LEU A 181 -8.79 7.55 4.05
CA LEU A 181 -9.37 6.65 5.06
C LEU A 181 -9.64 7.38 6.38
N GLN A 182 -10.02 8.67 6.35
CA GLN A 182 -10.28 9.43 7.56
C GLN A 182 -11.26 8.70 8.51
N ARG A 183 -11.10 8.86 9.82
CA ARG A 183 -12.00 8.20 10.78
C ARG A 183 -13.43 8.74 10.65
N VAL A 184 -14.39 7.83 10.64
CA VAL A 184 -15.82 8.17 10.76
C VAL A 184 -16.18 8.15 12.25
N TYR A 185 -16.83 9.21 12.72
CA TYR A 185 -17.29 9.33 14.11
C TYR A 185 -18.79 9.09 14.20
N GLY A 186 -19.24 8.67 15.39
CA GLY A 186 -20.65 8.48 15.70
C GLY A 186 -21.45 9.78 15.60
N THR A 187 -22.61 9.73 14.96
CA THR A 187 -23.52 10.89 14.85
C THR A 187 -24.46 10.96 16.05
N ASN A 188 -25.43 10.05 16.12
CA ASN A 188 -26.45 9.99 17.18
C ASN A 188 -26.34 8.66 17.90
N TYR A 189 -26.09 8.70 19.21
CA TYR A 189 -25.98 7.51 20.03
C TYR A 189 -27.35 7.09 20.55
N ASN A 190 -27.78 5.87 20.22
CA ASN A 190 -29.00 5.28 20.74
C ASN A 190 -28.70 4.53 22.05
N PHE A 191 -29.30 5.00 23.16
CA PHE A 191 -29.09 4.42 24.49
C PHE A 191 -29.71 3.03 24.66
N GLU A 192 -30.78 2.71 23.92
CA GLU A 192 -31.44 1.40 23.99
C GLU A 192 -30.60 0.33 23.28
N THR A 193 -30.12 0.62 22.07
CA THR A 193 -29.30 -0.32 21.28
C THR A 193 -27.81 -0.25 21.62
N ARG A 194 -27.37 0.78 22.34
CA ARG A 194 -25.96 1.08 22.67
C ARG A 194 -25.07 1.19 21.43
N GLN A 195 -25.62 1.76 20.36
CA GLN A 195 -24.95 1.91 19.07
C GLN A 195 -25.21 3.30 18.49
N TYR A 196 -24.32 3.75 17.62
CA TYR A 196 -24.57 4.93 16.80
C TYR A 196 -25.48 4.60 15.62
N GLU A 197 -26.28 5.55 15.16
CA GLU A 197 -27.08 5.40 13.93
C GLU A 197 -26.22 5.00 12.72
N ASN A 198 -25.00 5.53 12.63
CA ASN A 198 -24.05 5.22 11.57
C ASN A 198 -23.03 4.11 11.94
N GLN A 199 -23.35 3.22 12.89
CA GLN A 199 -22.43 2.17 13.37
C GLN A 199 -21.85 1.31 12.24
N SER A 200 -22.67 0.91 11.27
CA SER A 200 -22.21 0.12 10.09
C SER A 200 -21.09 0.82 9.30
N LEU A 201 -21.19 2.14 9.14
CA LEU A 201 -20.17 2.93 8.44
C LEU A 201 -18.88 3.05 9.26
N ILE A 202 -19.01 3.20 10.59
CA ILE A 202 -17.87 3.21 11.53
C ILE A 202 -17.13 1.88 11.45
N ASP A 203 -17.85 0.77 11.60
CA ASP A 203 -17.26 -0.58 11.60
C ASP A 203 -16.57 -0.89 10.28
N LYS A 204 -17.19 -0.49 9.15
CA LYS A 204 -16.59 -0.61 7.83
C LYS A 204 -15.29 0.19 7.73
N ARG A 205 -15.30 1.47 8.12
CA ARG A 205 -14.11 2.34 8.05
C ARG A 205 -12.99 1.84 8.97
N ASP A 206 -13.33 1.40 10.18
CA ASP A 206 -12.36 0.86 11.12
C ASP A 206 -11.75 -0.46 10.58
N SER A 207 -12.53 -1.30 9.91
CA SER A 207 -12.03 -2.48 9.19
C SER A 207 -11.09 -2.14 8.03
N GLU A 208 -11.44 -1.15 7.20
CA GLU A 208 -10.58 -0.65 6.10
C GLU A 208 -9.25 -0.11 6.65
N ARG A 209 -9.31 0.73 7.69
CA ARG A 209 -8.13 1.29 8.36
C ARG A 209 -7.27 0.20 8.99
N LYS A 210 -7.89 -0.78 9.66
CA LYS A 210 -7.18 -1.91 10.28
C LYS A 210 -6.44 -2.73 9.22
N ARG A 211 -7.09 -3.06 8.10
CA ARG A 211 -6.46 -3.79 6.99
C ARG A 211 -5.31 -3.01 6.36
N PHE A 212 -5.51 -1.72 6.11
CA PHE A 212 -4.44 -0.88 5.56
C PHE A 212 -3.26 -0.79 6.51
N PHE A 213 -3.51 -0.65 7.82
CA PHE A 213 -2.45 -0.63 8.81
C PHE A 213 -1.70 -1.97 8.89
N GLU A 214 -2.41 -3.10 8.85
CA GLU A 214 -1.82 -4.44 8.79
C GLU A 214 -0.86 -4.59 7.60
N PHE A 215 -1.27 -4.13 6.41
CA PHE A 215 -0.45 -4.13 5.21
C PHE A 215 0.90 -3.41 5.44
N HIS A 216 0.89 -2.27 6.14
CA HIS A 216 2.10 -1.49 6.39
C HIS A 216 3.00 -2.10 7.47
N LEU A 217 2.42 -2.82 8.44
CA LEU A 217 3.20 -3.65 9.36
C LEU A 217 3.86 -4.82 8.62
N ALA A 218 3.17 -5.43 7.65
CA ALA A 218 3.74 -6.48 6.80
C ALA A 218 4.90 -5.96 5.94
N LEU A 219 4.76 -4.75 5.37
CA LEU A 219 5.84 -4.06 4.66
C LEU A 219 7.08 -3.86 5.56
N GLY A 220 6.91 -3.42 6.80
CA GLY A 220 8.05 -3.31 7.73
C GLY A 220 8.76 -4.64 7.96
N GLY A 221 8.01 -5.75 8.06
CA GLY A 221 8.59 -7.09 8.08
C GLY A 221 9.36 -7.44 6.81
N LEU A 222 8.85 -7.08 5.63
CA LEU A 222 9.52 -7.30 4.34
C LEU A 222 10.86 -6.56 4.28
N LEU A 223 10.91 -5.32 4.77
CA LEU A 223 12.15 -4.54 4.80
C LEU A 223 13.18 -5.11 5.77
N ILE A 224 12.77 -5.67 6.91
CA ILE A 224 13.69 -6.40 7.81
C ILE A 224 14.24 -7.65 7.11
N TYR A 225 13.38 -8.42 6.44
CA TYR A 225 13.79 -9.61 5.69
C TYR A 225 14.86 -9.28 4.64
N GLN A 226 14.65 -8.19 3.89
CA GLN A 226 15.58 -7.71 2.87
C GLN A 226 16.78 -6.94 3.43
N LYS A 227 16.80 -6.67 4.74
CA LYS A 227 17.80 -5.82 5.41
C LYS A 227 17.89 -4.41 4.80
N ASN A 228 16.78 -3.87 4.31
CA ASN A 228 16.71 -2.52 3.78
C ASN A 228 16.53 -1.51 4.92
N TYR A 229 17.59 -1.32 5.72
CA TYR A 229 17.57 -0.47 6.90
C TYR A 229 17.38 1.02 6.58
N GLU A 230 17.82 1.47 5.40
CA GLU A 230 17.58 2.84 4.93
C GLU A 230 16.09 3.08 4.70
N ALA A 231 15.38 2.13 4.08
CA ALA A 231 13.92 2.24 3.93
C ALA A 231 13.20 2.23 5.29
N ILE A 232 13.64 1.39 6.24
CA ILE A 232 13.08 1.37 7.61
C ILE A 232 13.26 2.73 8.29
N LYS A 233 14.45 3.32 8.18
CA LYS A 233 14.72 4.65 8.72
C LYS A 233 13.77 5.68 8.12
N THR A 234 13.55 5.64 6.80
CA THR A 234 12.56 6.50 6.12
C THR A 234 11.17 6.33 6.72
N LEU A 235 10.70 5.09 6.97
CA LEU A 235 9.38 4.86 7.58
C LEU A 235 9.26 5.53 8.95
N PHE A 236 10.33 5.49 9.75
CA PHE A 236 10.36 5.98 11.12
C PHE A 236 10.52 7.49 11.23
N THR A 237 11.07 8.15 10.21
CA THR A 237 11.28 9.61 10.19
C THR A 237 10.22 10.35 9.41
N TYR A 238 9.47 9.67 8.52
CA TYR A 238 8.48 10.32 7.68
C TYR A 238 7.29 10.86 8.48
N THR A 239 7.06 12.17 8.40
CA THR A 239 5.87 12.83 8.91
C THR A 239 5.59 14.10 8.11
N GLN A 240 4.32 14.50 8.02
CA GLN A 240 3.88 15.78 7.44
C GLN A 240 3.29 16.73 8.51
N HIS A 241 3.50 16.44 9.80
CA HIS A 241 2.93 17.18 10.91
C HIS A 241 4.02 17.76 11.81
N GLN A 242 3.73 18.91 12.42
CA GLN A 242 4.50 19.46 13.53
C GLN A 242 3.55 19.72 14.71
N PRO A 243 3.71 19.00 15.85
CA PRO A 243 4.72 17.98 16.13
C PRO A 243 4.54 16.69 15.30
N PRO A 244 5.60 15.85 15.21
CA PRO A 244 5.57 14.62 14.43
C PRO A 244 4.41 13.69 14.77
N LYS A 245 3.71 13.24 13.73
CA LYS A 245 2.65 12.22 13.83
C LYS A 245 2.91 11.09 12.83
N TYR A 246 2.89 9.85 13.31
CA TYR A 246 3.23 8.65 12.53
C TYR A 246 2.01 7.75 12.34
N VAL A 247 1.07 8.17 11.49
CA VAL A 247 -0.26 7.52 11.39
C VAL A 247 -0.24 6.06 10.89
N LEU A 248 0.86 5.61 10.29
CA LEU A 248 1.07 4.25 9.80
C LEU A 248 1.90 3.38 10.77
N LEU A 249 2.27 3.90 11.94
CA LEU A 249 3.02 3.19 12.97
C LEU A 249 2.20 3.09 14.26
N PRO A 250 2.40 2.05 15.08
CA PRO A 250 1.72 1.94 16.37
C PRO A 250 2.07 3.10 17.30
N ASN A 251 1.07 3.66 17.97
CA ASN A 251 1.23 4.85 18.80
C ASN A 251 1.64 4.55 20.25
N ASN A 252 1.46 3.32 20.72
CA ASN A 252 1.70 2.93 22.11
C ASN A 252 1.95 1.42 22.26
N MET A 253 2.35 1.00 23.45
CA MET A 253 2.60 -0.40 23.78
C MET A 253 1.38 -1.31 23.54
N THR A 254 0.17 -0.84 23.85
CA THR A 254 -1.07 -1.62 23.66
C THR A 254 -1.23 -2.03 22.20
N GLU A 255 -1.17 -1.08 21.27
CA GLU A 255 -1.30 -1.37 19.83
C GLU A 255 -0.21 -2.35 19.36
N ILE A 256 1.03 -2.19 19.84
CA ILE A 256 2.14 -3.08 19.46
C ILE A 256 1.86 -4.52 19.90
N PHE A 257 1.46 -4.73 21.16
CA PHE A 257 1.17 -6.07 21.67
C PHE A 257 -0.09 -6.67 21.06
N THR A 258 -1.13 -5.88 20.79
CA THR A 258 -2.32 -6.32 20.04
C THR A 258 -1.92 -6.86 18.66
N TRP A 259 -1.15 -6.08 17.89
CA TRP A 259 -0.70 -6.52 16.57
C TRP A 259 0.26 -7.70 16.65
N PHE A 260 1.17 -7.73 17.61
CA PHE A 260 2.11 -8.83 17.79
C PHE A 260 1.38 -10.14 18.07
N SER A 261 0.44 -10.13 19.02
CA SER A 261 -0.39 -11.29 19.34
C SER A 261 -1.21 -11.72 18.13
N SER A 262 -1.79 -10.75 17.40
CA SER A 262 -2.57 -11.04 16.20
C SER A 262 -1.74 -11.72 15.11
N PHE A 263 -0.52 -11.25 14.80
CA PHE A 263 0.31 -11.90 13.77
C PHE A 263 0.82 -13.27 14.20
N LYS A 264 1.16 -13.45 15.49
CA LYS A 264 1.61 -14.74 16.02
C LYS A 264 0.49 -15.79 15.99
N ASP A 265 -0.75 -15.39 16.24
CA ASP A 265 -1.91 -16.29 16.24
C ASP A 265 -2.57 -16.39 14.85
N GLU A 266 -1.97 -17.19 13.96
CA GLU A 266 -2.50 -17.45 12.61
C GLU A 266 -3.86 -18.18 12.64
N PHE A 267 -4.16 -18.94 13.71
CA PHE A 267 -5.40 -19.74 13.81
C PHE A 267 -6.62 -18.88 14.17
N GLY A 268 -6.43 -17.81 14.95
CA GLY A 268 -7.47 -16.86 15.30
C GLY A 268 -7.95 -15.94 14.16
N ARG A 269 -7.28 -15.96 13.00
CA ARG A 269 -7.55 -15.05 11.86
C ARG A 269 -8.56 -15.55 10.83
N GLY A 270 -9.04 -16.79 10.96
CA GLY A 270 -9.95 -17.39 9.98
C GLY A 270 -9.22 -17.81 8.69
N TYR A 271 -8.80 -19.07 8.62
CA TYR A 271 -8.36 -19.86 7.47
C TYR A 271 -7.34 -19.31 6.43
N TYR A 272 -7.01 -18.01 6.35
CA TYR A 272 -6.06 -17.48 5.36
C TYR A 272 -4.69 -17.15 6.00
N PRO A 273 -3.63 -17.93 5.70
CA PRO A 273 -2.29 -17.69 6.23
C PRO A 273 -1.73 -16.33 5.82
N ILE A 274 -1.01 -15.68 6.75
CA ILE A 274 -0.29 -14.41 6.51
C ILE A 274 0.70 -14.53 5.35
N ASP A 275 1.35 -15.69 5.24
CA ASP A 275 2.27 -16.01 4.14
C ASP A 275 1.60 -15.92 2.75
N LEU A 276 0.27 -16.12 2.65
CA LEU A 276 -0.48 -16.00 1.39
C LEU A 276 -0.98 -14.58 1.13
N SER A 277 -1.33 -13.84 2.19
CA SER A 277 -1.76 -12.44 2.07
C SER A 277 -0.59 -11.53 1.70
N TYR A 278 0.60 -11.79 2.24
CA TYR A 278 1.79 -10.96 2.11
C TYR A 278 3.01 -11.81 1.72
N PRO A 279 3.04 -12.43 0.53
CA PRO A 279 4.15 -13.28 0.11
C PRO A 279 5.45 -12.47 0.03
N PHE A 280 6.50 -12.98 0.67
CA PHE A 280 7.86 -12.43 0.58
C PHE A 280 8.62 -13.13 -0.54
N PRO A 281 9.43 -12.39 -1.33
CA PRO A 281 10.18 -12.97 -2.43
C PRO A 281 11.20 -14.01 -1.94
N GLY A 282 11.20 -15.19 -2.56
CA GLY A 282 12.12 -16.30 -2.21
C GLY A 282 11.69 -17.16 -1.02
N LEU A 283 10.50 -16.94 -0.45
CA LEU A 283 9.93 -17.77 0.65
C LEU A 283 8.84 -18.76 0.20
N ASP A 284 8.74 -19.00 -1.10
CA ASP A 284 7.70 -19.69 -1.87
C ASP A 284 7.63 -21.23 -1.69
N ASN A 285 8.48 -21.82 -0.85
CA ASN A 285 8.48 -23.27 -0.63
C ASN A 285 7.69 -23.67 0.63
N LEU A 286 6.84 -24.70 0.48
CA LEU A 286 5.98 -25.35 1.48
C LEU A 286 6.66 -25.68 2.85
N GLY A 287 7.99 -25.64 2.93
CA GLY A 287 8.78 -25.81 4.16
C GLY A 287 9.15 -24.54 4.93
N ASN A 288 8.82 -23.33 4.43
CA ASN A 288 9.15 -22.04 5.04
C ASN A 288 7.97 -21.35 5.76
N ARG A 289 6.90 -22.09 6.07
CA ARG A 289 5.73 -21.57 6.78
C ARG A 289 6.15 -20.78 8.02
N ARG A 290 5.48 -19.64 8.28
CA ARG A 290 5.71 -18.71 9.41
C ARG A 290 6.97 -17.85 9.33
N ARG A 291 7.76 -17.90 8.25
CA ARG A 291 8.91 -16.99 8.10
C ARG A 291 8.47 -15.56 7.84
N VAL A 292 7.36 -15.33 7.11
CA VAL A 292 6.79 -13.98 6.96
C VAL A 292 6.38 -13.45 8.33
N THR A 293 5.56 -14.22 9.06
CA THR A 293 5.13 -13.91 10.43
C THR A 293 6.31 -13.57 11.34
N PHE A 294 7.41 -14.34 11.27
CA PHE A 294 8.62 -14.08 12.04
C PHE A 294 9.23 -12.70 11.78
N TYR A 295 9.35 -12.28 10.52
CA TYR A 295 9.92 -10.97 10.20
C TYR A 295 8.97 -9.82 10.54
N ILE A 296 7.66 -10.00 10.38
CA ILE A 296 6.66 -9.02 10.84
C ILE A 296 6.73 -8.86 12.37
N CYS A 297 6.83 -9.96 13.11
CA CYS A 297 7.00 -9.93 14.56
C CYS A 297 8.33 -9.27 14.97
N GLN A 298 9.42 -9.45 14.22
CA GLN A 298 10.65 -8.68 14.47
C GLN A 298 10.45 -7.18 14.26
N TYR A 299 9.68 -6.78 13.24
CA TYR A 299 9.38 -5.37 12.99
C TYR A 299 8.57 -4.75 14.12
N LEU A 300 7.56 -5.46 14.63
CA LEU A 300 6.80 -5.02 15.81
C LEU A 300 7.67 -4.91 17.06
N VAL A 301 8.65 -5.78 17.25
CA VAL A 301 9.61 -5.67 18.35
C VAL A 301 10.56 -4.49 18.16
N LEU A 302 10.96 -4.18 16.93
CA LEU A 302 11.72 -2.97 16.63
C LEU A 302 10.90 -1.71 16.95
N LEU A 303 9.61 -1.71 16.60
CA LEU A 303 8.67 -0.63 16.94
C LEU A 303 8.48 -0.50 18.45
N PHE A 304 8.47 -1.60 19.21
CA PHE A 304 8.50 -1.59 20.67
C PHE A 304 9.74 -0.87 21.19
N LEU A 305 10.93 -1.21 20.69
CA LEU A 305 12.18 -0.55 21.08
C LEU A 305 12.19 0.95 20.70
N ARG A 306 11.60 1.29 19.54
CA ARG A 306 11.45 2.68 19.08
C ARG A 306 10.63 3.54 20.04
N GLN A 307 9.64 2.98 20.75
CA GLN A 307 8.84 3.76 21.72
C GLN A 307 9.72 4.43 22.79
N PHE A 308 10.83 3.81 23.18
CA PHE A 308 11.79 4.37 24.15
C PHE A 308 12.69 5.49 23.58
N LYS A 309 12.56 5.80 22.29
CA LYS A 309 13.34 6.83 21.59
C LYS A 309 12.46 7.99 21.09
N LEU A 310 11.14 7.87 21.22
CA LEU A 310 10.23 8.91 20.79
C LEU A 310 10.29 10.12 21.73
N PRO A 311 10.37 11.36 21.20
CA PRO A 311 10.25 12.56 22.01
C PRO A 311 8.80 12.75 22.48
N GLU A 312 8.63 13.07 23.76
CA GLU A 312 7.35 13.51 24.32
C GLU A 312 7.16 14.99 23.98
N HIS A 313 6.11 15.30 23.22
CA HIS A 313 5.77 16.66 22.80
C HIS A 313 4.52 17.18 23.52
N TYR A 314 3.64 16.28 23.93
CA TYR A 314 2.40 16.58 24.66
C TYR A 314 2.39 15.93 26.03
N THR A 315 1.65 16.51 26.97
CA THR A 315 1.49 15.99 28.34
C THR A 315 0.75 14.65 28.42
N TYR A 316 0.02 14.27 27.36
CA TYR A 316 -0.66 12.99 27.24
C TYR A 316 0.15 11.95 26.46
N ASP A 317 1.34 12.29 25.97
CA ASP A 317 2.21 11.32 25.31
C ASP A 317 2.70 10.31 26.37
N ASN A 318 2.38 9.03 26.16
CA ASN A 318 2.79 7.95 27.05
C ASN A 318 3.22 6.72 26.25
N PHE A 319 4.31 6.88 25.50
CA PHE A 319 4.83 5.86 24.59
C PHE A 319 5.29 4.59 25.32
N THR A 320 5.80 4.74 26.54
CA THR A 320 6.33 3.63 27.37
C THR A 320 5.38 3.18 28.46
N GLY A 321 4.12 3.64 28.43
CA GLY A 321 3.09 3.21 29.36
C GLY A 321 2.88 1.70 29.31
N GLN A 322 2.47 1.11 30.44
CA GLN A 322 2.09 -0.30 30.47
C GLN A 322 0.94 -0.53 29.47
N PRO A 323 0.98 -1.62 28.68
CA PRO A 323 -0.09 -1.91 27.75
C PRO A 323 -1.40 -2.15 28.52
N THR A 324 -2.49 -1.60 28.00
CA THR A 324 -3.84 -1.88 28.51
C THR A 324 -4.18 -3.32 28.20
N LEU A 325 -4.33 -4.13 29.23
CA LEU A 325 -4.69 -5.54 29.08
C LEU A 325 -6.13 -5.68 28.60
N PRO A 326 -6.44 -6.64 27.70
CA PRO A 326 -7.81 -6.98 27.35
C PRO A 326 -8.66 -7.28 28.60
N GLN A 327 -9.71 -6.49 28.85
CA GLN A 327 -10.49 -6.59 30.09
C GLN A 327 -11.67 -7.54 29.99
N THR A 328 -12.18 -7.77 28.79
CA THR A 328 -13.45 -8.49 28.55
C THR A 328 -13.28 -9.88 27.96
N GLU A 329 -12.13 -10.17 27.34
CA GLU A 329 -11.89 -11.43 26.62
C GLU A 329 -10.74 -12.22 27.26
N VAL A 330 -11.06 -13.17 28.15
CA VAL A 330 -10.07 -14.08 28.77
C VAL A 330 -9.23 -14.81 27.70
N LEU A 331 -9.84 -15.17 26.58
CA LEU A 331 -9.14 -15.80 25.46
C LEU A 331 -8.08 -14.87 24.85
N GLU A 332 -8.33 -13.56 24.78
CA GLU A 332 -7.34 -12.60 24.30
C GLU A 332 -6.16 -12.47 25.28
N LEU A 333 -6.42 -12.45 26.59
CA LEU A 333 -5.37 -12.48 27.61
C LEU A 333 -4.49 -13.72 27.50
N LEU A 334 -5.09 -14.90 27.30
CA LEU A 334 -4.34 -16.15 27.10
C LEU A 334 -3.47 -16.08 25.83
N ARG A 335 -4.00 -15.56 24.72
CA ARG A 335 -3.24 -15.34 23.48
C ARG A 335 -2.04 -14.42 23.69
N TRP A 336 -2.21 -13.33 24.45
CA TRP A 336 -1.12 -12.43 24.80
C TRP A 336 -0.06 -13.14 25.66
N GLN A 337 -0.49 -13.87 26.69
CA GLN A 337 0.42 -14.63 27.56
C GLN A 337 1.26 -15.63 26.76
N GLU A 338 0.64 -16.40 25.86
CA GLU A 338 1.36 -17.33 24.98
C GLU A 338 2.32 -16.63 24.01
N SER A 339 2.02 -15.38 23.63
CA SER A 339 2.85 -14.59 22.71
C SER A 339 4.16 -14.10 23.36
N ILE A 340 4.22 -14.00 24.70
CA ILE A 340 5.38 -13.43 25.41
C ILE A 340 6.67 -14.21 25.15
N HIS A 341 6.63 -15.55 25.11
CA HIS A 341 7.82 -16.34 24.83
C HIS A 341 8.37 -16.06 23.43
N TYR A 342 7.48 -15.93 22.45
CA TYR A 342 7.86 -15.62 21.08
C TYR A 342 8.35 -14.17 20.94
N PHE A 343 7.71 -13.22 21.64
CA PHE A 343 8.17 -11.84 21.73
C PHE A 343 9.60 -11.75 22.25
N ARG A 344 9.91 -12.44 23.36
CA ARG A 344 11.26 -12.51 23.94
C ARG A 344 12.26 -13.11 22.95
N PHE A 345 11.86 -14.12 22.18
CA PHE A 345 12.69 -14.69 21.13
C PHE A 345 13.00 -13.66 20.03
N CYS A 346 11.99 -12.98 19.49
CA CYS A 346 12.17 -11.92 18.49
C CYS A 346 13.02 -10.76 19.03
N LEU A 347 12.81 -10.34 20.28
CA LEU A 347 13.62 -9.32 20.95
C LEU A 347 15.09 -9.69 21.01
N LYS A 348 15.43 -10.93 21.39
CA LYS A 348 16.81 -11.41 21.36
C LYS A 348 17.41 -11.42 19.96
N LYS A 349 16.61 -11.55 18.90
CA LYS A 349 17.09 -11.49 17.51
C LYS A 349 17.34 -10.05 17.08
N VAL A 350 16.38 -9.15 17.31
CA VAL A 350 16.50 -7.72 17.00
C VAL A 350 17.69 -7.10 17.74
N LEU A 351 17.85 -7.40 19.05
CA LEU A 351 18.96 -6.86 19.84
C LEU A 351 20.36 -7.31 19.38
N LYS A 352 20.46 -8.40 18.63
CA LYS A 352 21.74 -8.87 18.06
C LYS A 352 22.11 -8.12 16.77
N ASP A 353 21.14 -7.54 16.08
CA ASP A 353 21.37 -6.82 14.84
C ASP A 353 21.67 -5.34 15.11
N LYS A 354 22.95 -5.03 15.31
CA LYS A 354 23.41 -3.66 15.58
C LYS A 354 23.09 -2.68 14.46
N ASN A 355 22.97 -3.13 13.21
CA ASN A 355 22.68 -2.25 12.09
C ASN A 355 21.19 -1.90 12.06
N LEU A 356 20.32 -2.88 12.32
CA LEU A 356 18.89 -2.63 12.49
C LEU A 356 18.61 -1.67 13.66
N LEU A 357 19.31 -1.81 14.79
CA LEU A 357 19.14 -0.92 15.94
C LEU A 357 19.57 0.54 15.66
N LYS A 358 20.36 0.81 14.62
CA LYS A 358 20.72 2.19 14.23
C LYS A 358 19.60 2.92 13.51
N THR A 359 18.52 2.23 13.13
CA THR A 359 17.39 2.85 12.43
C THR A 359 16.42 3.54 13.38
N ILE A 360 16.45 3.22 14.69
CA ILE A 360 15.53 3.74 15.71
C ILE A 360 16.09 4.92 16.48
#